data_AF-A0A661SPS7-F1
#
_entry.id   AF-A0A661SPS7-F1
#
_cell.length_a   1.000
_cell.length_b   1.000
_cell.length_c   1.000
_cell.angle_alpha   90.00
_cell.angle_beta   90.00
_cell.angle_gamma   90.00
#
_symmetry.space_group_name_H-M   'P 1'
#
loop_
_entity.id
_entity.type
_entity.pdbx_description
1 polymer ?
#
loop_
_entity_poly.entity_id
_entity_poly.type
_entity_poly.pdbx_seq_one_letter_code
_entity_poly.pdbx_strand_id
1 'polypeptide(L)' 'MRTDTEISYEGFSVLFRYMDMIEAERFLTLVQREKFDYTQWRADILEDLTIEEISTLAMKYVRSQEKQVRTESV' A
#
# COMPACT_ATOMS: atom_id res chain seq x y z
N MET A 1 2.16 17.48 -1.17
CA MET A 1 2.45 16.10 -1.59
C MET A 1 3.93 15.87 -1.35
N ARG A 2 4.33 14.71 -0.84
CA ARG A 2 5.76 14.39 -0.64
C ARG A 2 6.47 14.27 -1.98
N THR A 3 7.76 14.58 -1.99
CA THR A 3 8.64 14.43 -3.14
C THR A 3 8.99 12.97 -3.37
N ASP A 4 9.35 12.63 -4.60
CA ASP A 4 9.79 11.27 -4.97
C ASP A 4 10.96 10.80 -4.10
N THR A 5 11.87 11.72 -3.75
CA THR A 5 12.99 11.46 -2.84
C THR A 5 12.53 11.12 -1.43
N GLU A 6 11.59 11.88 -0.87
CA GLU A 6 11.04 11.61 0.47
C GLU A 6 10.31 10.28 0.51
N ILE A 7 9.58 9.92 -0.55
CA ILE A 7 8.87 8.64 -0.66
C ILE A 7 9.88 7.49 -0.75
N SER A 8 10.91 7.63 -1.59
CA SER A 8 11.95 6.61 -1.77
C SER A 8 12.75 6.35 -0.48
N TYR A 9 13.12 7.42 0.23
CA TYR A 9 13.88 7.30 1.48
C TYR A 9 13.11 6.56 2.57
N GLU A 10 11.81 6.83 2.70
CA GLU A 10 10.96 6.08 3.62
C GLU A 10 10.82 4.62 3.17
N GLY A 11 10.62 4.35 1.88
CA GLY A 11 10.57 3.00 1.33
C GLY A 11 11.81 2.17 1.69
N PHE A 12 13.00 2.74 1.52
CA PHE A 12 14.25 2.09 1.94
C PHE A 12 14.28 1.86 3.45
N SER A 13 13.89 2.86 4.24
CA SER A 13 13.86 2.75 5.70
C SER A 13 12.93 1.63 6.19
N VAL A 14 11.81 1.40 5.50
CA VAL A 14 10.89 0.29 5.77
C VAL A 14 11.53 -1.04 5.39
N LEU A 15 12.12 -1.14 4.20
CA LEU A 15 12.77 -2.38 3.76
C LEU A 15 13.85 -2.83 4.73
N PHE A 16 14.80 -1.96 5.07
CA PHE A 16 15.90 -2.27 5.99
C PHE A 16 15.46 -2.45 7.46
N ARG A 17 14.23 -2.07 7.81
CA ARG A 17 13.65 -2.35 9.13
C ARG A 17 13.14 -3.79 9.24
N TYR A 18 12.59 -4.33 8.16
CA TYR A 18 11.89 -5.62 8.18
C TYR A 18 12.65 -6.76 7.48
N MET A 19 13.63 -6.43 6.65
CA MET A 19 14.50 -7.39 5.97
C MET A 19 15.92 -7.29 6.52
N ASP A 20 16.67 -8.38 6.45
CA ASP A 20 18.12 -8.29 6.65
C ASP A 20 18.77 -7.52 5.48
N MET A 21 20.01 -7.07 5.70
CA MET A 21 20.73 -6.25 4.74
C MET A 21 20.90 -6.93 3.37
N ILE A 22 21.16 -8.24 3.36
CA ILE A 22 21.39 -8.99 2.11
C ILE A 22 20.07 -9.18 1.37
N GLU A 23 18.98 -9.46 2.09
CA GLU A 23 17.64 -9.58 1.53
C GLU A 23 17.14 -8.26 0.96
N ALA A 24 17.33 -7.13 1.66
CA ALA A 24 16.92 -5.82 1.19
C ALA A 24 17.64 -5.42 -0.12
N GLU A 25 18.96 -5.62 -0.20
CA GLU A 25 19.74 -5.35 -1.41
C GLU A 25 19.32 -6.25 -2.59
N ARG A 26 19.05 -7.53 -2.30
CA ARG A 26 18.55 -8.47 -3.32
C ARG A 26 17.16 -8.07 -3.80
N PHE A 27 16.27 -7.64 -2.91
CA PHE A 27 14.93 -7.16 -3.25
C PHE A 27 15.00 -5.94 -4.17
N LEU A 28 15.82 -4.92 -3.83
CA LEU A 28 16.00 -3.74 -4.68
C LEU A 28 16.49 -4.11 -6.08
N THR A 29 17.43 -5.05 -6.15
CA THR A 29 17.95 -5.58 -7.41
C THR A 29 16.86 -6.29 -8.23
N LEU A 30 16.01 -7.09 -7.59
CA LEU A 30 14.91 -7.81 -8.25
C LEU A 30 13.86 -6.82 -8.79
N VAL A 31 13.43 -5.86 -7.97
CA VAL A 31 12.45 -4.83 -8.36
C VAL A 31 12.95 -3.97 -9.52
N GLN A 32 14.25 -3.70 -9.61
CA GLN A 32 14.83 -2.93 -10.71
C GLN A 32 15.00 -3.76 -12.00
N ARG A 33 15.28 -5.06 -11.89
CA ARG A 33 15.59 -5.93 -13.04
C ARG A 33 14.34 -6.57 -13.64
N GLU A 34 13.38 -6.93 -12.81
CA GLU A 34 12.13 -7.53 -13.23
C GLU A 34 11.09 -6.43 -13.44
N LYS A 35 10.30 -6.54 -14.52
CA LYS A 35 9.10 -5.71 -14.65
C LYS A 35 8.08 -6.24 -13.65
N PHE A 36 8.12 -5.73 -12.42
CA PHE A 36 7.12 -6.05 -11.42
C PHE A 36 5.73 -5.64 -11.93
N ASP A 37 4.87 -6.62 -12.16
CA ASP A 37 3.50 -6.36 -12.60
C ASP A 37 2.65 -5.97 -11.38
N TYR A 38 2.54 -4.65 -11.18
CA TYR A 38 1.72 -4.08 -10.11
C TYR A 38 0.25 -4.52 -10.21
N THR A 39 -0.28 -4.68 -11.42
CA THR A 39 -1.68 -5.06 -11.62
C THR A 39 -1.91 -6.51 -11.19
N GLN A 40 -0.99 -7.40 -11.54
CA GLN A 40 -1.04 -8.79 -11.10
C GLN A 40 -0.90 -8.89 -9.57
N TRP A 41 0.15 -8.30 -8.98
CA TRP A 41 0.34 -8.33 -7.53
C TRP A 41 -0.86 -7.74 -6.76
N ARG A 42 -1.49 -6.69 -7.31
CA ARG A 42 -2.66 -6.06 -6.67
C ARG A 42 -3.92 -6.92 -6.80
N ALA A 43 -4.06 -7.67 -7.88
CA ALA A 43 -5.17 -8.59 -8.09
C ALA A 43 -5.15 -9.71 -7.05
N ASP A 44 -3.98 -10.30 -6.79
CA ASP A 44 -3.80 -11.39 -5.80
C ASP A 44 -4.25 -10.98 -4.39
N ILE A 45 -4.08 -9.70 -4.01
CA ILE A 45 -4.51 -9.18 -2.70
C ILE A 45 -6.05 -9.06 -2.59
N LEU A 46 -6.72 -8.96 -3.73
CA LEU A 46 -8.17 -8.76 -3.84
C LEU A 46 -8.90 -10.03 -4.31
N GLU A 47 -8.20 -11.14 -4.57
CA GLU A 47 -8.77 -12.38 -5.12
C GLU A 47 -9.95 -12.92 -4.30
N ASP A 48 -9.96 -12.69 -2.98
CA ASP A 48 -11.04 -13.17 -2.10
C ASP A 48 -12.30 -12.28 -2.13
N LEU A 49 -12.29 -11.14 -2.82
CA LEU A 49 -13.38 -10.17 -2.84
C LEU A 49 -13.83 -9.84 -4.27
N THR A 50 -15.13 -9.96 -4.50
CA THR A 50 -15.78 -9.46 -5.70
C THR A 50 -15.67 -7.93 -5.79
N ILE A 51 -15.80 -7.38 -7.01
CA ILE A 51 -15.77 -5.93 -7.26
C ILE A 51 -16.86 -5.22 -6.42
N GLU A 52 -18.03 -5.85 -6.30
CA GLU A 52 -19.16 -5.37 -5.49
C GLU A 52 -18.81 -5.32 -3.99
N GLU A 53 -18.10 -6.32 -3.47
CA GLU A 53 -17.64 -6.34 -2.07
C GLU A 53 -16.59 -5.26 -1.81
N ILE A 54 -15.63 -5.10 -2.72
CA ILE A 54 -14.62 -4.03 -2.64
C ILE A 54 -15.31 -2.66 -2.63
N SER A 55 -16.26 -2.43 -3.55
CA SER A 55 -17.04 -1.19 -3.62
C SER A 55 -17.83 -0.95 -2.33
N THR A 56 -18.47 -2.00 -1.80
CA THR A 56 -19.23 -1.92 -0.55
C THR A 56 -18.34 -1.57 0.65
N LEU A 57 -17.17 -2.20 0.75
CA LEU A 57 -16.18 -1.93 1.80
C LEU A 57 -15.63 -0.52 1.70
N ALA A 58 -15.29 -0.04 0.50
CA ALA A 58 -14.85 1.32 0.27
C ALA A 58 -15.91 2.34 0.71
N MET A 59 -17.16 2.14 0.30
CA MET A 59 -18.27 3.01 0.70
C MET A 59 -18.55 2.95 2.21
N LYS A 60 -18.39 1.79 2.84
CA LYS A 60 -18.49 1.65 4.30
C LYS A 60 -17.38 2.42 5.02
N TYR A 61 -16.15 2.34 4.52
CA TYR A 61 -15.01 3.08 5.05
C TYR A 61 -15.25 4.60 5.00
N VAL A 62 -15.62 5.14 3.83
CA VAL A 62 -15.91 6.58 3.67
C VAL A 62 -16.99 7.05 4.65
N ARG A 63 -18.12 6.34 4.73
CA ARG A 63 -19.20 6.69 5.68
C ARG A 63 -18.77 6.62 7.15
N SER A 64 -17.84 5.74 7.50
CA SER A 64 -17.31 5.63 8.87
C SER A 64 -16.44 6.84 9.23
N GLN A 65 -15.63 7.33 8.29
CA GLN A 65 -14.80 8.51 8.47
C GLN A 65 -15.65 9.79 8.58
N GLU A 66 -16.70 9.92 7.77
CA GLU A 66 -17.65 11.05 7.85
C GLU A 66 -18.38 11.12 9.20
N LYS A 67 -18.74 9.97 9.78
CA LYS A 67 -19.37 9.90 11.11
C LYS A 67 -18.41 10.31 12.22
N GLN A 68 -17.14 9.91 12.12
CA GLN A 68 -16.13 10.23 13.11
C GLN A 68 -15.83 11.74 13.16
N VAL A 69 -15.64 12.36 11.98
CA VAL A 69 -15.43 13.82 11.86
C VAL A 69 -16.61 14.62 12.42
N ARG A 70 -17.84 14.14 12.20
CA ARG A 70 -19.06 14.80 12.69
C ARG A 70 -19.29 14.64 14.20
N THR A 71 -18.67 13.64 14.83
CA THR A 71 -18.77 13.40 16.28
C THR A 71 -17.70 14.17 17.06
N GLU A 72 -16.57 14.50 16.43
CA GLU A 72 -15.49 15.30 17.02
C GLU A 72 -15.69 16.82 16.84
N SER A 73 -16.76 17.23 16.14
CA SER A 73 -17.10 18.64 15.84
C SER A 73 -18.31 19.16 16.64
N VAL A 74 -18.69 18.48 17.73
CA VAL A 74 -19.79 18.88 18.64
C VAL A 74 -19.26 19.00 20.07
#